data_AF-A0ABD5SIH5-F1
#
_entry.id   AF-A0ABD5SIH5-F1
#
_cell.length_a   1.000
_cell.length_b   1.000
_cell.length_c   1.000
_cell.angle_alpha   90.00
_cell.angle_beta   90.00
_cell.angle_gamma   90.00
#
_symmetry.space_group_name_H-M   'P 1'
#
loop_
_entity.id
_entity.type
_entity.pdbx_description
1 polymer ?
#
loop_
_entity_poly.entity_id
_entity_poly.type
_entity_poly.pdbx_seq_one_letter_code
_entity_poly.pdbx_strand_id
1 'polypeptide(L)'
;MSDSLTPAMSTSVPDMHASSLPMPLGQLIKNTLVVALAGLLFGYDTGVISGSQMYFTEYFAFTPAEQGWAVGSALYGCLLGALVAGFCT
;
A
#
# COMPACT_ATOMS: atom_id res chain seq x y z
N MET A 1 24.25 1.25 -36.22
CA MET A 1 24.82 1.15 -34.86
C MET A 1 24.62 2.47 -34.13
N SER A 2 23.48 2.65 -33.46
CA SER A 2 23.27 3.70 -32.43
C SER A 2 21.83 3.65 -31.92
N ASP A 3 21.51 2.65 -31.12
CA ASP A 3 20.37 2.71 -30.18
C ASP A 3 20.95 3.14 -28.83
N SER A 4 20.86 4.45 -28.58
CA SER A 4 21.22 5.09 -27.33
C SER A 4 20.07 5.98 -26.93
N LEU A 5 19.10 5.45 -26.16
CA LEU A 5 18.32 6.26 -25.22
C LEU A 5 17.50 5.37 -24.25
N THR A 6 18.03 5.22 -23.03
CA THR A 6 17.35 5.44 -21.74
C THR A 6 16.16 4.56 -21.30
N PRO A 7 15.96 4.42 -19.99
CA PRO A 7 16.77 3.68 -19.04
C PRO A 7 15.95 2.44 -18.63
N ALA A 8 16.53 1.24 -18.66
CA ALA A 8 16.01 0.19 -17.81
C ALA A 8 16.10 0.73 -16.39
N MET A 9 14.94 1.05 -15.82
CA MET A 9 14.74 1.35 -14.43
C MET A 9 15.57 0.35 -13.65
N SER A 10 16.68 0.83 -13.10
CA SER A 10 17.38 0.17 -12.02
C SER A 10 16.42 0.17 -10.84
N THR A 11 15.40 -0.70 -10.90
CA THR A 11 14.98 -1.42 -9.71
C THR A 11 16.13 -2.35 -9.36
N SER A 12 17.27 -1.78 -8.99
CA SER A 12 17.97 -2.31 -7.85
C SER A 12 16.96 -2.21 -6.70
N VAL A 13 16.06 -3.21 -6.65
CA VAL A 13 15.79 -3.87 -5.38
C VAL A 13 17.17 -3.93 -4.76
N PRO A 14 17.48 -3.10 -3.74
CA PRO A 14 18.82 -3.05 -3.19
C PRO A 14 19.18 -4.50 -2.97
N ASP A 15 20.21 -4.99 -3.68
CA ASP A 15 20.59 -6.38 -3.65
C ASP A 15 20.72 -6.71 -2.18
N MET A 16 19.70 -7.40 -1.67
CA MET A 16 19.66 -7.88 -0.32
C MET A 16 20.83 -8.83 -0.35
N HIS A 17 21.93 -8.35 0.20
CA HIS A 17 23.21 -9.00 0.22
C HIS A 17 22.96 -10.34 0.92
N ALA A 18 22.62 -11.34 0.10
CA ALA A 18 22.17 -12.68 0.48
C ALA A 18 23.36 -13.51 0.98
N SER A 19 24.34 -12.84 1.58
CA SER A 19 25.68 -13.34 1.81
C SER A 19 26.00 -13.52 3.29
N SER A 20 25.00 -13.44 4.20
CA SER A 20 25.27 -13.75 5.62
C SER A 20 24.11 -14.29 6.48
N LEU A 21 23.00 -14.80 5.94
CA LEU A 21 21.86 -15.21 6.76
C LEU A 21 21.73 -16.73 7.00
N PRO A 22 22.14 -17.25 8.17
CA PRO A 22 21.46 -18.38 8.80
C PRO A 22 20.23 -17.86 9.56
N MET A 23 19.25 -17.25 8.87
CA MET A 23 17.99 -16.92 9.56
C MET A 23 17.15 -18.19 9.69
N PRO A 24 16.74 -18.58 10.91
CA PRO A 24 15.90 -19.75 11.10
C PRO A 24 14.59 -19.55 10.34
N LEU A 25 14.12 -20.60 9.65
CA LEU A 25 12.92 -20.60 8.80
C LEU A 25 11.69 -19.94 9.47
N GLY A 26 11.58 -20.08 10.80
CA GLY A 26 10.52 -19.45 11.58
C GLY A 26 10.50 -17.91 11.53
N GLN A 27 11.65 -17.24 11.43
CA GLN A 27 11.71 -15.78 11.34
C GLN A 27 11.26 -15.26 9.97
N LEU A 28 11.64 -15.96 8.90
CA LEU A 28 11.19 -15.67 7.53
C LEU A 28 9.68 -15.79 7.41
N ILE A 29 9.11 -16.90 7.88
CA ILE A 29 7.65 -17.11 7.86
C ILE A 29 6.94 -16.02 8.69
N LYS A 30 7.47 -15.67 9.87
CA LYS A 30 6.88 -14.61 10.70
C LYS A 30 6.88 -13.26 9.99
N ASN A 31 7.99 -12.87 9.36
CA ASN A 31 8.09 -11.59 8.67
C ASN A 31 7.16 -11.53 7.46
N THR A 32 7.17 -12.57 6.62
CA THR A 32 6.28 -12.66 5.45
C THR A 32 4.81 -12.64 5.86
N LEU A 33 4.45 -13.30 6.95
CA LEU A 33 3.07 -13.29 7.46
C LEU A 33 2.65 -11.90 7.93
N VAL A 34 3.51 -11.16 8.62
CA VAL A 34 3.23 -9.77 9.04
C VAL A 34 3.05 -8.86 7.81
N VAL A 35 3.93 -8.96 6.81
CA VAL A 35 3.82 -8.17 5.57
C VAL A 35 2.57 -8.54 4.77
N ALA A 36 2.23 -9.83 4.68
CA ALA A 36 1.03 -10.29 4.00
C ALA A 36 -0.25 -9.82 4.72
N LEU A 37 -0.29 -9.86 6.06
CA LEU A 37 -1.40 -9.33 6.84
C LEU A 37 -1.54 -7.82 6.72
N ALA A 38 -0.43 -7.08 6.63
CA ALA A 38 -0.47 -5.64 6.38
C ALA A 38 -1.13 -5.33 5.03
N GLY A 39 -0.79 -6.06 3.96
CA GLY A 39 -1.43 -5.94 2.66
C GLY A 39 -2.91 -6.37 2.66
N LEU A 40 -3.24 -7.43 3.40
CA LEU A 40 -4.62 -7.90 3.58
C LEU A 40 -5.49 -6.85 4.29
N LEU A 41 -4.99 -6.28 5.40
CA LEU A 41 -5.71 -5.29 6.19
C LEU A 41 -5.90 -3.97 5.42
N PHE A 42 -4.88 -3.54 4.68
CA PHE A 42 -4.97 -2.38 3.79
C PHE A 42 -6.04 -2.56 2.70
N GLY A 43 -6.09 -3.75 2.09
CA GLY A 43 -7.12 -4.10 1.12
C GLY A 43 -8.52 -4.19 1.74
N TYR A 44 -8.62 -4.69 2.97
CA TYR A 44 -9.89 -4.77 3.72
C TYR A 44 -10.51 -3.39 3.97
N ASP A 45 -9.73 -2.41 4.43
CA ASP A 45 -10.21 -1.04 4.65
C ASP A 45 -10.75 -0.40 3.36
N THR A 46 -10.02 -0.57 2.25
CA THR A 46 -10.45 -0.08 0.93
C THR A 46 -11.74 -0.79 0.47
N GLY A 47 -11.84 -2.10 0.72
CA GLY A 47 -13.02 -2.92 0.42
C GLY A 47 -14.26 -2.48 1.20
N VAL A 48 -14.15 -2.30 2.52
CA VAL A 48 -15.24 -1.87 3.40
C VAL A 48 -15.75 -0.48 3.03
N ILE A 49 -14.85 0.44 2.68
CA ILE A 49 -15.21 1.78 2.19
C ILE A 49 -16.01 1.66 0.89
N SER A 50 -15.57 0.83 -0.07
CA SER A 50 -16.33 0.62 -1.31
C SER A 50 -17.71 -0.02 -1.10
N GLY A 51 -17.83 -0.94 -0.13
CA GLY A 51 -19.09 -1.62 0.19
C GLY A 51 -20.10 -0.73 0.93
N SER A 52 -19.61 0.26 1.69
CA SER A 52 -20.45 1.20 2.44
C SER A 52 -20.94 2.41 1.62
N GLN A 53 -20.38 2.64 0.42
CA GLN A 53 -20.78 3.76 -0.44
C GLN A 53 -22.27 3.78 -0.80
N MET A 54 -22.89 2.61 -0.98
CA MET A 54 -24.33 2.51 -1.27
C MET A 54 -25.20 2.89 -0.06
N TYR A 55 -24.68 2.71 1.16
CA TYR A 55 -25.38 3.02 2.42
C TYR A 55 -25.28 4.50 2.80
N PHE A 56 -24.26 5.23 2.33
CA PHE A 56 -24.13 6.68 2.59
C PHE A 56 -25.26 7.49 1.95
N THR A 57 -25.73 7.09 0.78
CA THR A 57 -26.83 7.77 0.09
C THR A 57 -28.18 7.42 0.71
N GLU A 58 -28.36 6.20 1.20
CA GLU A 58 -29.63 5.70 1.75
C GLU A 58 -29.88 6.14 3.20
N TYR A 59 -28.85 6.17 4.06
CA TYR A 59 -28.98 6.50 5.48
C TYR A 59 -28.61 7.94 5.83
N PHE A 60 -27.70 8.57 5.08
CA PHE A 60 -27.21 9.92 5.39
C PHE A 60 -27.63 10.99 4.37
N ALA A 61 -28.24 10.61 3.23
CA ALA A 61 -28.63 11.52 2.14
C ALA A 61 -27.49 12.46 1.69
N PHE A 62 -26.23 12.01 1.80
CA PHE A 62 -25.07 12.81 1.45
C PHE A 62 -25.02 13.14 -0.04
N THR A 63 -24.58 14.36 -0.38
CA THR A 63 -24.32 14.73 -1.77
C THR A 63 -23.12 13.95 -2.32
N PRO A 64 -23.01 13.73 -3.65
CA PRO A 64 -21.90 13.00 -4.25
C PRO A 64 -20.51 13.59 -3.89
N ALA A 65 -20.46 14.89 -3.63
CA ALA A 65 -19.26 15.57 -3.18
C ALA A 65 -18.83 15.13 -1.78
N GLU A 66 -19.75 15.02 -0.83
CA GLU A 66 -19.46 14.64 0.56
C GLU A 66 -19.04 13.16 0.68
N GLN A 67 -19.68 12.28 -0.10
CA GLN A 67 -19.22 10.89 -0.23
C GLN A 67 -17.80 10.81 -0.78
N GLY A 68 -17.48 11.62 -1.80
CA GLY A 68 -16.13 11.73 -2.36
C GLY A 68 -15.10 12.23 -1.35
N TRP A 69 -15.46 13.21 -0.51
CA TRP A 69 -14.60 13.70 0.57
C TRP A 69 -14.34 12.64 1.64
N ALA A 70 -15.36 11.89 2.04
CA ALA A 70 -15.23 10.83 3.03
C ALA A 70 -14.27 9.73 2.53
N VAL A 71 -14.49 9.22 1.31
CA VAL A 71 -13.61 8.20 0.69
C VAL A 71 -12.21 8.75 0.42
N GLY A 72 -12.11 10.00 -0.04
CA GLY A 72 -10.86 10.66 -0.37
C GLY A 72 -9.96 10.93 0.85
N SER A 73 -10.54 11.14 2.03
CA SER A 73 -9.77 11.36 3.26
C SER A 73 -8.92 10.15 3.66
N ALA A 74 -9.45 8.93 3.47
CA ALA A 74 -8.73 7.68 3.72
C ALA A 74 -7.54 7.51 2.76
N LEU A 75 -7.73 7.82 1.47
CA LEU A 75 -6.67 7.80 0.46
C LEU A 75 -5.59 8.85 0.73
N TYR A 76 -5.98 10.06 1.16
CA TYR A 76 -5.05 11.11 1.57
C TYR A 76 -4.19 10.69 2.76
N GLY A 77 -4.79 10.04 3.76
CA GLY A 77 -4.05 9.48 4.90
C GLY A 77 -3.04 8.42 4.47
N CYS A 78 -3.42 7.53 3.54
CA CYS A 78 -2.52 6.51 2.99
C CYS A 78 -1.37 7.12 2.18
N LEU A 79 -1.63 8.17 1.40
CA LEU A 79 -0.60 8.92 0.66
C LEU A 79 0.42 9.53 1.62
N LEU A 80 -0.04 10.24 2.65
CA LEU A 80 0.84 10.83 3.65
C LEU A 80 1.63 9.75 4.40
N GLY A 81 0.98 8.64 4.75
CA GLY A 81 1.63 7.48 5.38
C GLY A 81 2.74 6.90 4.52
N ALA A 82 2.51 6.73 3.21
CA ALA A 82 3.52 6.23 2.27
C ALA A 82 4.71 7.19 2.12
N LEU A 83 4.46 8.50 2.05
CA LEU A 83 5.50 9.52 1.98
C LEU A 83 6.37 9.53 3.25
N VAL A 84 5.73 9.45 4.43
CA VAL A 84 6.45 9.40 5.72
C VAL A 84 7.17 8.07 5.90
N ALA A 85 6.60 6.94 5.46
CA ALA A 85 7.25 5.64 5.53
C ALA A 85 8.54 5.61 4.68
N GLY A 86 8.52 6.21 3.49
CA GLY A 86 9.70 6.39 2.65
C GLY A 86 10.72 7.38 3.21
N PHE A 87 10.29 8.35 4.03
CA PHE A 87 11.20 9.22 4.77
C PHE A 87 11.81 8.54 6.02
N CYS A 88 11.10 7.57 6.59
CA CYS A 88 11.47 6.91 7.84
C CYS A 88 12.17 5.54 7.65
N THR A 89 12.26 5.05 6.41
CA THR A 89 13.01 3.87 5.96
C THR A 89 14.39 4.28 5.45
#